data_AF-A0A6C0DNC9-F1
#
_entry.id   AF-A0A6C0DNC9-F1
#
_cell.length_a   1.000
_cell.length_b   1.000
_cell.length_c   1.000
_cell.angle_alpha   90.00
_cell.angle_beta   90.00
_cell.angle_gamma   90.00
#
_symmetry.space_group_name_H-M   'P 1'
#
loop_
_entity.id
_entity.type
_entity.pdbx_description
1 polymer ?
#
loop_
_entity_poly.entity_id
_entity_poly.type
_entity_poly.pdbx_seq_one_letter_code
_entity_poly.pdbx_strand_id
1 'polypeptide(L)'
;MDSNIIRISNINKYRIEIINNELIATPIEEVVITEDEFINKNFTNSKIKKCLINDDINKITDKLNYFSILIDIYKSLSTSFIIQNTTFNIKIGDEKGAKGYHYDKSLNLSIQRKDANATIKEIIKMININNYKINIEIELENKELINYKN
;
A
#
# COMPACT_ATOMS: atom_id res chain seq x y z
N MET A 1 -7.16 5.68 -51.39
CA MET A 1 -6.01 6.31 -50.72
C MET A 1 -5.89 5.64 -49.38
N ASP A 2 -4.91 4.76 -49.23
CA ASP A 2 -4.63 4.12 -47.95
C ASP A 2 -4.04 5.17 -47.00
N SER A 3 -4.79 5.51 -45.97
CA SER A 3 -4.28 6.34 -44.89
C SER A 3 -3.29 5.49 -44.08
N ASN A 4 -1.99 5.83 -44.14
CA ASN A 4 -0.98 5.25 -43.26
C ASN A 4 -1.22 5.76 -41.83
N ILE A 5 -2.04 5.05 -41.06
CA ILE A 5 -2.37 5.40 -39.67
C ILE A 5 -1.55 4.52 -38.73
N ILE A 6 -0.74 5.16 -37.88
CA ILE A 6 -0.13 4.50 -36.72
C ILE A 6 -1.06 4.68 -35.52
N ARG A 7 -1.40 3.56 -34.84
CA ARG A 7 -2.22 3.57 -33.62
C ARG A 7 -1.39 3.11 -32.44
N ILE A 8 -1.34 3.92 -31.39
CA ILE A 8 -0.66 3.61 -30.13
C ILE A 8 -1.72 3.57 -29.03
N SER A 9 -1.82 2.43 -28.34
CA SER A 9 -2.73 2.28 -27.20
C SER A 9 -2.10 2.85 -25.93
N ASN A 10 -2.93 3.35 -25.01
CA ASN A 10 -2.49 3.91 -23.72
C ASN A 10 -1.49 5.09 -23.85
N ILE A 11 -1.71 5.98 -24.82
CA ILE A 11 -0.83 7.12 -25.09
C ILE A 11 -0.61 8.02 -23.85
N ASN A 12 -1.57 8.04 -22.93
CA ASN A 12 -1.48 8.75 -21.64
C ASN A 12 -0.39 8.22 -20.70
N LYS A 13 0.21 7.06 -20.99
CA LYS A 13 1.36 6.50 -20.26
C LYS A 13 2.71 6.92 -20.84
N TYR A 14 2.73 7.79 -21.84
CA TYR A 14 3.95 8.21 -22.53
C TYR A 14 4.02 9.74 -22.61
N ARG A 15 5.24 10.27 -22.50
CA ARG A 15 5.59 11.60 -22.97
C ARG A 15 5.86 11.50 -24.46
N ILE A 16 5.23 12.36 -25.25
CA ILE A 16 5.31 12.35 -26.72
C ILE A 16 6.03 13.61 -27.19
N GLU A 17 7.06 13.43 -28.01
CA GLU A 17 7.87 14.50 -28.57
C GLU A 17 8.13 14.22 -30.06
N ILE A 18 8.33 15.27 -30.86
CA ILE A 18 8.76 15.15 -32.25
C ILE A 18 10.14 15.79 -32.37
N ILE A 19 11.16 14.99 -32.67
CA ILE A 19 12.55 15.43 -32.79
C ILE A 19 13.08 14.92 -34.13
N ASN A 20 13.70 15.79 -34.94
CA ASN A 20 14.26 15.43 -36.25
C ASN A 20 13.29 14.66 -37.17
N ASN A 21 12.02 15.05 -37.17
CA ASN A 21 10.94 14.41 -37.93
C ASN A 21 10.62 12.96 -37.50
N GLU A 22 11.00 12.56 -36.29
CA GLU A 22 10.65 11.28 -35.66
C GLU A 22 9.72 11.50 -34.46
N LEU A 23 8.73 10.61 -34.29
CA LEU A 23 7.87 10.57 -33.11
C LEU A 23 8.57 9.76 -32.01
N ILE A 24 8.92 10.39 -30.91
CA ILE A 24 9.51 9.74 -29.73
C ILE A 24 8.42 9.59 -28.67
N ALA A 25 8.20 8.36 -28.21
CA ALA A 25 7.29 8.04 -27.12
C ALA A 25 8.08 7.47 -25.94
N THR A 26 8.30 8.29 -24.92
CA THR A 26 9.04 7.89 -23.71
C THR A 26 8.05 7.46 -22.64
N PRO A 27 8.16 6.26 -22.05
CA PRO A 27 7.31 5.86 -20.93
C PRO A 27 7.34 6.92 -19.82
N ILE A 28 6.17 7.30 -19.31
CA ILE A 28 6.09 8.03 -18.05
C ILE A 28 6.40 7.01 -16.97
N GLU A 29 7.62 7.05 -16.44
CA GLU A 29 7.95 6.26 -15.25
C GLU A 29 7.09 6.76 -14.09
N GLU A 30 6.35 5.85 -13.45
CA GLU A 30 5.78 6.14 -12.13
C GLU A 30 6.97 6.49 -11.23
N VAL A 31 7.00 7.71 -10.71
CA VAL A 31 8.02 8.11 -9.74
C VAL A 31 7.75 7.30 -8.46
N VAL A 32 8.49 6.20 -8.31
CA VAL A 32 8.46 5.36 -7.12
C VAL A 32 9.46 5.93 -6.13
N ILE A 33 8.97 6.32 -4.96
CA ILE A 33 9.83 6.81 -3.89
C ILE A 33 10.46 5.65 -3.12
N THR A 34 11.63 5.89 -2.54
CA THR A 34 12.33 4.91 -1.69
C THR A 34 11.55 4.62 -0.41
N GLU A 35 11.86 3.51 0.28
CA GLU A 35 11.24 3.21 1.57
C GLU A 35 11.49 4.33 2.59
N ASP A 36 12.72 4.85 2.66
CA ASP A 36 13.10 5.95 3.55
C ASP A 36 12.30 7.23 3.26
N GLU A 37 12.11 7.57 1.98
CA GLU A 37 11.24 8.70 1.61
C GLU A 37 9.78 8.41 1.99
N PHE A 38 9.30 7.19 1.76
CA PHE A 38 7.92 6.79 2.03
C PHE A 38 7.57 6.84 3.53
N ILE A 39 8.38 6.22 4.39
CA ILE A 39 8.11 6.15 5.85
C ILE A 39 8.20 7.52 6.54
N ASN A 40 8.85 8.49 5.89
CA ASN A 40 9.00 9.86 6.38
C ASN A 40 7.92 10.82 5.86
N LYS A 41 7.01 10.37 4.98
CA LYS A 41 5.82 11.16 4.60
C LYS A 41 4.83 11.27 5.76
N ASN A 42 4.00 12.31 5.73
CA ASN A 42 2.87 12.48 6.64
C ASN A 42 1.59 11.97 5.98
N PHE A 43 1.00 10.93 6.55
CA PHE A 43 -0.20 10.25 6.06
C PHE A 43 -1.49 10.73 6.73
N THR A 44 -1.43 11.79 7.54
CA THR A 44 -2.64 12.42 8.10
C THR A 44 -3.57 12.84 6.96
N ASN A 45 -4.87 12.49 7.06
CA ASN A 45 -5.90 12.76 6.05
C ASN A 45 -5.62 12.23 4.63
N SER A 46 -4.61 11.37 4.47
CA SER A 46 -4.30 10.76 3.18
C SER A 46 -5.31 9.68 2.78
N LYS A 47 -5.36 9.38 1.49
CA LYS A 47 -6.25 8.36 0.91
C LYS A 47 -5.45 7.40 0.04
N ILE A 48 -5.49 6.13 0.40
CA ILE A 48 -4.96 5.05 -0.44
C ILE A 48 -5.85 4.95 -1.69
N LYS A 49 -5.22 5.06 -2.87
CA LYS A 49 -5.90 4.98 -4.18
C LYS A 49 -5.76 3.60 -4.79
N LYS A 50 -4.63 2.95 -4.54
CA LYS A 50 -4.33 1.60 -4.98
C LYS A 50 -3.49 0.91 -3.91
N CYS A 51 -3.77 -0.36 -3.67
CA CYS A 51 -2.93 -1.20 -2.83
C CYS A 51 -3.00 -2.62 -3.38
N LEU A 52 -1.85 -3.28 -3.46
CA LEU A 52 -1.76 -4.70 -3.70
C LEU A 52 -0.60 -5.22 -2.86
N ILE A 53 -0.89 -6.16 -1.96
CA ILE A 53 0.11 -6.88 -1.17
C ILE A 53 -0.03 -8.36 -1.47
N ASN A 54 1.09 -9.00 -1.78
CA ASN A 54 1.16 -10.43 -2.08
C ASN A 54 2.27 -11.09 -1.25
N ASP A 55 2.06 -12.35 -0.89
CA ASP A 55 3.16 -13.25 -0.60
C ASP A 55 3.72 -13.82 -1.92
N ASP A 56 4.55 -14.85 -1.87
CA ASP A 56 5.14 -15.45 -3.08
C ASP A 56 4.12 -16.10 -4.03
N ILE A 57 2.94 -16.48 -3.54
CA ILE A 57 1.96 -17.33 -4.23
C ILE A 57 0.58 -16.65 -4.30
N ASN A 58 0.18 -15.96 -3.23
CA ASN A 58 -1.19 -15.50 -3.00
C ASN A 58 -1.27 -13.99 -2.79
N LYS A 59 -2.42 -13.44 -3.17
CA LYS A 59 -2.82 -12.09 -2.79
C LYS A 59 -3.21 -12.05 -1.31
N ILE A 60 -2.54 -11.20 -0.54
CA ILE A 60 -2.87 -10.93 0.86
C ILE A 60 -4.02 -9.91 0.94
N THR A 61 -3.91 -8.78 0.23
CA THR A 61 -4.96 -7.76 0.22
C THR A 61 -4.87 -6.81 -0.97
N ASP A 62 -6.01 -6.23 -1.32
CA ASP A 62 -6.19 -5.12 -2.25
C ASP A 62 -7.04 -3.98 -1.65
N LYS A 63 -7.21 -3.99 -0.32
CA LYS A 63 -8.03 -3.00 0.39
C LYS A 63 -7.37 -1.63 0.38
N LEU A 64 -8.20 -0.60 0.52
CA LEU A 64 -7.79 0.82 0.46
C LEU A 64 -7.89 1.54 1.81
N ASN A 65 -7.91 0.79 2.91
CA ASN A 65 -7.96 1.33 4.26
C ASN A 65 -6.80 0.78 5.09
N TYR A 66 -5.98 1.66 5.67
CA TYR A 66 -4.77 1.30 6.42
C TYR A 66 -5.02 0.18 7.44
N PHE A 67 -6.01 0.35 8.32
CA PHE A 67 -6.25 -0.63 9.37
C PHE A 67 -6.76 -1.96 8.79
N SER A 68 -7.58 -1.91 7.74
CA SER A 68 -8.08 -3.13 7.08
C SER A 68 -6.97 -3.89 6.36
N ILE A 69 -6.00 -3.18 5.77
CA ILE A 69 -4.79 -3.77 5.18
C ILE A 69 -3.99 -4.49 6.26
N LEU A 70 -3.72 -3.82 7.38
CA LEU A 70 -2.98 -4.41 8.50
C LEU A 70 -3.67 -5.68 9.04
N ILE A 71 -4.99 -5.67 9.16
CA ILE A 71 -5.77 -6.83 9.60
C ILE A 71 -5.65 -8.00 8.62
N ASP A 72 -5.67 -7.76 7.30
CA ASP A 72 -5.48 -8.83 6.32
C ASP A 72 -4.06 -9.39 6.34
N ILE A 73 -3.04 -8.54 6.55
CA ILE A 73 -1.66 -8.99 6.79
C ILE A 73 -1.60 -9.89 8.03
N TYR A 74 -2.24 -9.50 9.14
CA TYR A 74 -2.27 -10.36 10.33
C TYR A 74 -3.00 -11.68 10.08
N LYS A 75 -4.03 -11.73 9.23
CA LYS A 75 -4.74 -12.97 8.91
C LYS A 75 -3.88 -13.99 8.15
N SER A 76 -2.80 -13.56 7.51
CA SER A 76 -1.84 -14.49 6.90
C SER A 76 -0.76 -14.98 7.86
N LEU A 77 -0.78 -14.55 9.13
CA LEU A 77 0.25 -14.85 10.12
C LEU A 77 -0.30 -15.64 11.31
N SER A 78 0.58 -16.36 12.01
CA SER A 78 0.22 -16.98 13.28
C SER A 78 0.03 -15.94 14.40
N THR A 79 -0.91 -16.17 15.31
CA THR A 79 -1.18 -15.29 16.45
C THR A 79 0.07 -15.03 17.29
N SER A 80 0.89 -16.05 17.54
CA SER A 80 2.15 -15.91 18.28
C SER A 80 3.13 -14.98 17.58
N PHE A 81 3.24 -15.10 16.25
CA PHE A 81 4.12 -14.24 15.46
C PHE A 81 3.68 -12.78 15.51
N ILE A 82 2.37 -12.52 15.38
CA ILE A 82 1.81 -11.17 15.49
C ILE A 82 2.18 -10.56 16.86
N ILE A 83 1.91 -11.28 17.96
CA ILE A 83 2.14 -10.79 19.32
C ILE A 83 3.63 -10.46 19.56
N GLN A 84 4.54 -11.26 19.02
CA GLN A 84 5.98 -11.05 19.18
C GLN A 84 6.53 -9.88 18.37
N ASN A 85 5.94 -9.59 17.21
CA ASN A 85 6.51 -8.64 16.25
C ASN A 85 5.73 -7.34 16.15
N THR A 86 4.50 -7.25 16.62
CA THR A 86 3.70 -6.04 16.48
C THR A 86 4.18 -4.90 17.36
N THR A 87 4.00 -3.66 16.90
CA THR A 87 4.13 -2.47 17.75
C THR A 87 2.80 -2.02 18.36
N PHE A 88 1.70 -2.67 18.01
CA PHE A 88 0.36 -2.33 18.47
C PHE A 88 0.05 -3.01 19.80
N ASN A 89 -0.80 -2.37 20.60
CA ASN A 89 -1.32 -3.03 21.79
C ASN A 89 -2.34 -4.07 21.36
N ILE A 90 -2.11 -5.33 21.76
CA ILE A 90 -2.96 -6.47 21.42
C ILE A 90 -3.40 -7.16 22.70
N LYS A 91 -4.66 -7.61 22.72
CA LYS A 91 -5.20 -8.53 23.72
C LYS A 91 -5.79 -9.74 23.02
N ILE A 92 -5.67 -10.91 23.64
CA ILE A 92 -6.33 -12.13 23.19
C ILE A 92 -7.79 -12.09 23.65
N GLY A 93 -8.73 -12.43 22.76
CA GLY A 93 -10.16 -12.41 23.03
C GLY A 93 -10.85 -11.08 22.74
N ASP A 94 -12.15 -11.03 23.02
CA ASP A 94 -13.02 -9.88 22.74
C ASP A 94 -12.94 -8.84 23.86
N GLU A 95 -12.28 -7.74 23.56
CA GLU A 95 -12.11 -6.56 24.42
C GLU A 95 -12.65 -5.32 23.70
N LYS A 96 -13.58 -5.52 22.75
CA LYS A 96 -14.14 -4.46 21.91
C LYS A 96 -14.75 -3.35 22.76
N GLY A 97 -14.51 -2.10 22.34
CA GLY A 97 -15.13 -0.92 22.95
C GLY A 97 -14.42 -0.38 24.19
N ALA A 98 -13.52 -1.15 24.81
CA ALA A 98 -12.58 -0.60 25.77
C ALA A 98 -11.49 0.17 25.02
N LYS A 99 -11.19 1.42 25.42
CA LYS A 99 -9.95 2.16 25.04
C LYS A 99 -9.55 2.15 23.54
N GLY A 100 -10.51 2.06 22.61
CA GLY A 100 -10.23 2.04 21.16
C GLY A 100 -9.78 0.70 20.59
N TYR A 101 -9.99 -0.42 21.31
CA TYR A 101 -9.76 -1.77 20.80
C TYR A 101 -10.80 -2.18 19.77
N HIS A 102 -10.31 -2.75 18.66
CA HIS A 102 -11.11 -3.39 17.62
C HIS A 102 -10.88 -4.91 17.67
N TYR A 103 -11.94 -5.67 17.95
CA TYR A 103 -11.89 -7.13 17.95
C TYR A 103 -12.08 -7.69 16.53
N ASP A 104 -11.14 -8.50 16.07
CA ASP A 104 -11.28 -9.33 14.87
C ASP A 104 -11.50 -10.79 15.28
N LYS A 105 -12.70 -11.29 14.96
CA LYS A 105 -13.14 -12.65 15.33
C LYS A 105 -12.29 -13.75 14.69
N SER A 106 -11.79 -13.53 13.47
CA SER A 106 -10.98 -14.56 12.78
C SER A 106 -9.59 -14.70 13.37
N LEU A 107 -9.04 -13.62 13.92
CA LEU A 107 -7.76 -13.64 14.64
C LEU A 107 -7.93 -14.04 16.11
N ASN A 108 -9.15 -13.92 16.65
CA ASN A 108 -9.42 -13.94 18.08
C ASN A 108 -8.56 -12.93 18.87
N LEU A 109 -8.34 -11.75 18.27
CA LEU A 109 -7.51 -10.68 18.81
C LEU A 109 -8.27 -9.37 18.85
N SER A 110 -8.07 -8.63 19.93
CA SER A 110 -8.44 -7.22 20.06
C SER A 110 -7.20 -6.35 19.84
N ILE A 111 -7.25 -5.50 18.83
CA ILE A 111 -6.11 -4.67 18.39
C ILE A 111 -6.48 -3.20 18.59
N GLN A 112 -5.67 -2.46 19.35
CA GLN A 112 -5.91 -1.03 19.57
C GLN A 112 -5.54 -0.24 18.32
N ARG A 113 -6.49 0.52 17.76
CA ARG A 113 -6.23 1.33 16.56
C ARG A 113 -5.23 2.45 16.85
N LYS A 114 -4.39 2.76 15.87
CA LYS A 114 -3.53 3.94 15.82
C LYS A 114 -3.86 4.78 14.58
N ASP A 115 -3.27 5.96 14.49
CA ASP A 115 -3.41 6.82 13.31
C ASP A 115 -2.76 6.23 12.04
N ALA A 116 -2.96 6.90 10.90
CA ALA A 116 -2.46 6.46 9.61
C ALA A 116 -0.92 6.35 9.55
N ASN A 117 -0.20 7.27 10.20
CA ASN A 117 1.27 7.28 10.22
C ASN A 117 1.83 6.08 11.00
N ALA A 118 1.26 5.78 12.16
CA ALA A 118 1.67 4.62 12.94
C ALA A 118 1.26 3.31 12.24
N THR A 119 0.09 3.28 11.59
CA THR A 119 -0.41 2.09 10.91
C THR A 119 0.40 1.76 9.66
N ILE A 120 0.79 2.75 8.84
CA ILE A 120 1.60 2.48 7.65
C ILE A 120 3.01 2.00 8.00
N LYS A 121 3.62 2.55 9.06
CA LYS A 121 4.92 2.07 9.57
C LYS A 121 4.85 0.61 10.02
N GLU A 122 3.75 0.23 10.69
CA GLU A 122 3.51 -1.15 11.06
C GLU A 122 3.28 -2.06 9.84
N ILE A 123 2.55 -1.59 8.82
CA ILE A 123 2.37 -2.31 7.56
C ILE A 123 3.72 -2.57 6.89
N ILE A 124 4.56 -1.54 6.72
CA ILE A 124 5.89 -1.68 6.11
C ILE A 124 6.78 -2.63 6.93
N LYS A 125 6.80 -2.49 8.26
CA LYS A 125 7.51 -3.43 9.14
C LYS A 125 7.07 -4.88 8.90
N MET A 126 5.77 -5.13 8.85
CA MET A 126 5.23 -6.49 8.68
C MET A 126 5.49 -7.03 7.28
N ILE A 127 5.47 -6.18 6.25
CA ILE A 127 5.87 -6.56 4.89
C ILE A 127 7.33 -7.02 4.89
N ASN A 128 8.23 -6.23 5.48
CA ASN A 128 9.66 -6.50 5.46
C ASN A 128 10.04 -7.76 6.25
N ILE A 129 9.47 -7.98 7.45
CA ILE A 129 9.78 -9.18 8.24
C ILE A 129 9.27 -10.47 7.57
N ASN A 130 8.18 -10.38 6.79
CA ASN A 130 7.58 -11.54 6.12
C ASN A 130 7.99 -11.69 4.64
N ASN A 131 8.85 -10.81 4.12
CA ASN A 131 9.24 -10.76 2.71
C ASN A 131 8.05 -10.68 1.73
N TYR A 132 7.01 -9.93 2.12
CA TYR A 132 5.88 -9.68 1.22
C TYR A 132 6.24 -8.61 0.20
N LYS A 133 5.53 -8.62 -0.93
CA LYS A 133 5.63 -7.59 -1.97
C LYS A 133 4.48 -6.61 -1.82
N ILE A 134 4.75 -5.32 -2.02
CA ILE A 134 3.75 -4.26 -1.95
C ILE A 134 3.83 -3.37 -3.18
N ASN A 135 2.67 -2.98 -3.68
CA ASN A 135 2.51 -1.85 -4.59
C ASN A 135 1.37 -0.98 -4.04
N ILE A 136 1.70 0.25 -3.61
CA ILE A 136 0.74 1.16 -2.98
C ILE A 136 0.85 2.57 -3.55
N GLU A 137 -0.30 3.14 -3.87
CA GLU A 137 -0.45 4.52 -4.31
C GLU A 137 -1.31 5.27 -3.29
N ILE A 138 -0.82 6.43 -2.84
CA ILE A 138 -1.46 7.23 -1.81
C ILE A 138 -1.54 8.68 -2.26
N GLU A 139 -2.74 9.27 -2.21
CA GLU A 139 -2.93 10.72 -2.31
C GLU A 139 -2.79 11.32 -0.91
N LEU A 140 -1.80 12.18 -0.73
CA LEU A 140 -1.56 12.93 0.50
C LEU A 140 -2.58 14.09 0.63
N GLU A 141 -2.62 14.70 1.81
CA GLU A 141 -3.52 15.83 2.10
C GLU A 141 -3.33 17.00 1.12
N ASN A 142 -2.08 17.28 0.74
CA ASN A 142 -1.68 18.31 -0.23
C ASN A 142 -1.99 17.94 -1.69
N LYS A 143 -2.68 16.82 -1.95
CA LYS A 143 -3.00 16.27 -3.29
C LYS A 143 -1.80 15.74 -4.08
N GLU A 144 -0.64 15.64 -3.46
CA GLU A 144 0.50 14.89 -4.00
C GLU A 144 0.15 13.40 -4.05
N LEU A 145 0.40 12.77 -5.20
CA LEU A 145 0.27 11.34 -5.38
C LEU A 145 1.65 10.71 -5.24
N ILE A 146 1.80 9.81 -4.28
CA ILE A 146 3.05 9.06 -4.06
C ILE A 146 2.84 7.59 -4.36
N ASN A 147 3.86 6.98 -4.97
CA ASN A 147 3.90 5.56 -5.28
C ASN A 147 5.05 4.90 -4.53
N TYR A 148 4.77 3.79 -3.85
CA TYR A 148 5.78 2.96 -3.21
C TYR A 148 5.62 1.51 -3.65
N LYS A 149 6.76 0.87 -3.96
CA LYS A 149 6.80 -0.52 -4.38
C LYS A 149 8.04 -1.23 -3.83
N ASN A 150 7.84 -2.45 -3.33
CA ASN A 150 8.85 -3.43 -2.93
C ASN A 150 8.47 -4.78 -3.55
#